data_AF-A0AAU4YGT5-F1
#
_entry.id   AF-A0AAU4YGT5-F1
#
_cell.length_a   1.000
_cell.length_b   1.000
_cell.length_c   1.000
_cell.angle_alpha   90.00
_cell.angle_beta   90.00
_cell.angle_gamma   90.00
#
_symmetry.space_group_name_H-M   'P 1'
#
loop_
_entity.id
_entity.type
_entity.pdbx_description
1 polymer ?
#
loop_
_entity_poly.entity_id
_entity_poly.type
_entity_poly.pdbx_seq_one_letter_code
_entity_poly.pdbx_strand_id
1 'polypeptide(L)'
;MSNTRPVKVASEHTALTARKVSFAWEETPLHWVPGDPFATHTINVLHLLLPAGERWFVHVYKQVLPHIHDDRLREDVIGFIGQEAVHSQAHDDVLPHLRELGLDPTPYTAQVDWFFEKLLGDRTLPPGKPRAWWLKERVALIAAIEHYTAFLGDWVLNAGELDRRGADPMMLDLLRWHGAEEVEHRSVAFDLFMHVDGSYRRRVRTWAAAFSALVFLWQRGARFFMENDPTLPDGRASFRDFYRAGTRGVLPSTPDLLRSIPRYLSRAYHPSQEGSTAQAVAYLASSPGANGLHDKAMKDKGLDDKGLDDKRMDDKRMDDKRMDGKGVDDNGPDGPCPKGGR
;
A
#
# COMPACT_ATOMS: atom_id res chain seq x y z
N MET A 1 -2.40 -11.59 -37.02
CA MET A 1 -2.70 -11.48 -35.58
C MET A 1 -2.97 -10.02 -35.29
N SER A 2 -4.19 -9.66 -34.86
CA SER A 2 -4.63 -8.26 -34.74
C SER A 2 -3.75 -7.48 -33.75
N ASN A 3 -3.11 -6.42 -34.25
CA ASN A 3 -2.21 -5.53 -33.53
C ASN A 3 -3.01 -4.44 -32.80
N THR A 4 -3.93 -4.85 -31.93
CA THR A 4 -4.82 -3.91 -31.23
C THR A 4 -4.04 -3.24 -30.10
N ARG A 5 -3.63 -1.98 -30.31
CA ARG A 5 -3.02 -1.14 -29.26
C ARG A 5 -4.06 -0.83 -28.16
N PRO A 6 -3.64 -0.66 -26.89
CA PRO A 6 -4.50 -0.15 -25.82
C PRO A 6 -5.22 1.14 -26.24
N VAL A 7 -6.51 1.26 -25.91
CA VAL A 7 -7.31 2.43 -26.27
C VAL A 7 -7.48 3.32 -25.04
N LYS A 8 -6.75 4.44 -25.01
CA LYS A 8 -6.85 5.47 -23.97
C LYS A 8 -8.12 6.29 -24.15
N VAL A 9 -8.83 6.56 -23.05
CA VAL A 9 -9.96 7.50 -23.02
C VAL A 9 -9.38 8.91 -22.88
N ALA A 10 -9.85 9.87 -23.68
CA ALA A 10 -9.25 11.21 -23.79
C ALA A 10 -9.45 12.12 -22.55
N SER A 11 -10.32 11.75 -21.61
CA SER A 11 -10.79 12.59 -20.50
C SER A 11 -9.87 12.62 -19.27
N GLU A 12 -8.62 12.16 -19.38
CA GLU A 12 -7.76 11.82 -18.22
C GLU A 12 -6.61 12.79 -17.93
N HIS A 13 -6.75 14.05 -18.28
CA HIS A 13 -5.62 14.96 -18.12
C HIS A 13 -5.87 15.93 -16.98
N THR A 14 -5.53 15.45 -15.77
CA THR A 14 -5.38 16.22 -14.54
C THR A 14 -3.92 16.16 -14.11
N ALA A 15 -3.31 17.29 -13.79
CA ALA A 15 -1.96 17.32 -13.24
C ALA A 15 -1.94 16.68 -11.85
N LEU A 16 -1.05 15.71 -11.64
CA LEU A 16 -0.91 15.02 -10.36
C LEU A 16 -0.13 15.89 -9.37
N THR A 17 -0.69 16.06 -8.17
CA THR A 17 -0.07 16.83 -7.10
C THR A 17 -0.14 16.06 -5.80
N ALA A 18 1.01 15.91 -5.13
CA ALA A 18 1.08 15.42 -3.76
C ALA A 18 0.41 16.43 -2.82
N ARG A 19 -0.73 16.05 -2.25
CA ARG A 19 -1.50 16.89 -1.32
C ARG A 19 -0.91 16.73 0.07
N LYS A 20 -0.88 17.81 0.86
CA LYS A 20 -0.55 17.71 2.28
C LYS A 20 -1.80 17.23 3.02
N VAL A 21 -1.72 16.07 3.64
CA VAL A 21 -2.83 15.47 4.40
C VAL A 21 -2.45 15.31 5.88
N SER A 22 -3.46 15.24 6.73
CA SER A 22 -3.33 14.98 8.16
C SER A 22 -4.60 14.30 8.67
N PHE A 23 -4.44 13.33 9.56
CA PHE A 23 -5.53 12.52 10.11
C PHE A 23 -5.34 12.37 11.62
N ALA A 24 -6.45 12.42 12.36
CA ALA A 24 -6.50 12.40 13.81
C ALA A 24 -7.12 11.08 14.31
N TRP A 25 -6.28 10.16 14.78
CA TRP A 25 -6.69 8.78 15.03
C TRP A 25 -7.30 8.55 16.42
N GLU A 26 -7.16 9.47 17.36
CA GLU A 26 -7.42 9.26 18.79
C GLU A 26 -8.87 8.81 19.09
N GLU A 27 -9.82 9.25 18.26
CA GLU A 27 -11.24 8.91 18.39
C GLU A 27 -11.66 7.73 17.51
N THR A 28 -10.79 7.24 16.61
CA THR A 28 -11.08 6.12 15.71
C THR A 28 -11.09 4.81 16.51
N PRO A 29 -12.19 4.05 16.54
CA PRO A 29 -12.23 2.79 17.29
C PRO A 29 -11.50 1.66 16.57
N LEU A 30 -11.08 0.63 17.31
CA LEU A 30 -10.45 -0.58 16.75
C LEU A 30 -11.31 -1.21 15.63
N HIS A 31 -12.62 -1.30 15.86
CA HIS A 31 -13.61 -1.70 14.86
C HIS A 31 -14.33 -0.48 14.33
N TRP A 32 -13.69 0.20 13.38
CA TRP A 32 -14.24 1.38 12.73
C TRP A 32 -15.41 1.09 11.79
N VAL A 33 -15.72 -0.17 11.48
CA VAL A 33 -17.04 -0.58 10.96
C VAL A 33 -17.87 -1.14 12.11
N PRO A 34 -18.93 -0.45 12.58
CA PRO A 34 -19.69 -0.86 13.75
C PRO A 34 -20.23 -2.28 13.66
N GLY A 35 -19.87 -3.12 14.63
CA GLY A 35 -20.30 -4.51 14.73
C GLY A 35 -19.77 -5.45 13.63
N ASP A 36 -18.81 -5.01 12.81
CA ASP A 36 -18.22 -5.82 11.73
C ASP A 36 -16.67 -5.82 11.83
N PRO A 37 -16.10 -6.55 12.81
CA PRO A 37 -14.65 -6.66 12.95
C PRO A 37 -13.98 -7.28 11.72
N PHE A 38 -14.67 -8.23 11.07
CA PHE A 38 -14.11 -8.89 9.90
C PHE A 38 -13.95 -7.92 8.72
N ALA A 39 -14.95 -7.08 8.44
CA ALA A 39 -14.84 -6.05 7.40
C ALA A 39 -13.75 -5.04 7.76
N THR A 40 -13.77 -4.53 9.00
CA THR A 40 -12.74 -3.61 9.54
C THR A 40 -11.34 -4.17 9.29
N HIS A 41 -11.06 -5.38 9.79
CA HIS A 41 -9.72 -5.96 9.72
C HIS A 41 -9.31 -6.38 8.33
N THR A 42 -10.26 -6.78 7.48
CA THR A 42 -9.96 -7.07 6.08
C THR A 42 -9.52 -5.80 5.34
N ILE A 43 -10.11 -4.64 5.65
CA ILE A 43 -9.70 -3.37 5.05
C ILE A 43 -8.41 -2.87 5.71
N ASN A 44 -8.23 -3.04 7.02
CA ASN A 44 -7.00 -2.64 7.74
C ASN A 44 -5.73 -3.27 7.15
N VAL A 45 -5.84 -4.40 6.44
CA VAL A 45 -4.71 -5.02 5.73
C VAL A 45 -4.00 -4.01 4.82
N LEU A 46 -4.73 -3.04 4.27
CA LEU A 46 -4.16 -1.94 3.50
C LEU A 46 -3.02 -1.23 4.25
N HIS A 47 -3.20 -0.91 5.54
CA HIS A 47 -2.17 -0.26 6.36
C HIS A 47 -0.95 -1.15 6.60
N LEU A 48 -1.08 -2.47 6.48
CA LEU A 48 0.05 -3.40 6.59
C LEU A 48 0.83 -3.57 5.29
N LEU A 49 0.16 -3.40 4.14
CA LEU A 49 0.73 -3.72 2.82
C LEU A 49 1.23 -2.50 2.06
N LEU A 50 0.42 -1.44 2.04
CA LEU A 50 0.65 -0.26 1.22
C LEU A 50 1.96 0.46 1.58
N PRO A 51 2.27 0.76 2.86
CA PRO A 51 3.46 1.57 3.15
C PRO A 51 4.77 0.97 2.58
N ALA A 52 4.96 -0.34 2.75
CA ALA A 52 6.12 -1.04 2.18
C ALA A 52 6.10 -1.09 0.66
N GLY A 53 4.92 -1.32 0.07
CA GLY A 53 4.72 -1.39 -1.37
C GLY A 53 4.99 -0.06 -2.07
N GLU A 54 4.43 1.03 -1.56
CA GLU A 54 4.50 2.37 -2.15
C GLU A 54 5.90 2.97 -1.99
N ARG A 55 6.59 2.72 -0.86
CA ARG A 55 8.05 2.99 -0.73
C ARG A 55 8.85 2.26 -1.81
N TRP A 56 8.50 1.02 -2.10
CA TRP A 56 9.12 0.24 -3.17
C TRP A 56 8.78 0.80 -4.57
N PHE A 57 7.55 1.29 -4.80
CA PHE A 57 7.17 1.96 -6.05
C PHE A 57 8.03 3.19 -6.29
N VAL A 58 8.13 4.07 -5.29
CA VAL A 58 8.97 5.27 -5.33
C VAL A 58 10.42 4.92 -5.65
N HIS A 59 10.97 3.89 -5.01
CA HIS A 59 12.35 3.44 -5.27
C HIS A 59 12.55 2.96 -6.71
N VAL A 60 11.67 2.08 -7.20
CA VAL A 60 11.77 1.53 -8.57
C VAL A 60 11.55 2.63 -9.61
N TYR A 61 10.61 3.55 -9.40
CA TYR A 61 10.30 4.59 -10.38
C TYR A 61 11.41 5.65 -10.43
N LYS A 62 12.08 5.97 -9.32
CA LYS A 62 13.30 6.78 -9.37
C LYS A 62 14.39 6.16 -10.25
N GLN A 63 14.51 4.83 -10.27
CA GLN A 63 15.46 4.14 -11.15
C GLN A 63 15.03 4.14 -12.63
N VAL A 64 13.73 4.23 -12.92
CA VAL A 64 13.23 4.20 -14.30
C VAL A 64 13.13 5.58 -14.94
N LEU A 65 13.06 6.67 -14.17
CA LEU A 65 12.99 8.06 -14.66
C LEU A 65 14.00 8.40 -15.78
N PRO A 66 15.28 7.98 -15.73
CA PRO A 66 16.24 8.25 -16.82
C PRO A 66 15.92 7.54 -18.15
N HIS A 67 15.01 6.57 -18.14
CA HIS A 67 14.59 5.78 -19.30
C HIS A 67 13.26 6.26 -19.91
N ILE A 68 12.69 7.34 -19.36
CA ILE A 68 11.46 7.95 -19.89
C ILE A 68 11.85 9.08 -20.84
N HIS A 69 11.37 9.01 -22.08
CA HIS A 69 11.69 9.96 -23.14
C HIS A 69 10.47 10.80 -23.57
N ASP A 70 9.29 10.48 -23.05
CA ASP A 70 8.09 11.28 -23.19
C ASP A 70 8.03 12.22 -21.98
N ASP A 71 8.19 13.52 -22.22
CA ASP A 71 8.26 14.54 -21.15
C ASP A 71 7.00 14.56 -20.30
N ARG A 72 5.83 14.33 -20.90
CA ARG A 72 4.55 14.32 -20.19
C ARG A 72 4.42 13.10 -19.30
N LEU A 73 4.74 11.91 -19.82
CA LEU A 73 4.77 10.70 -18.99
C LEU A 73 5.78 10.82 -17.86
N ARG A 74 6.91 11.51 -18.11
CA ARG A 74 7.91 11.77 -17.07
C ARG A 74 7.36 12.67 -15.98
N GLU A 75 6.61 13.72 -16.32
CA GLU A 75 5.90 14.58 -15.35
C GLU A 75 4.87 13.78 -14.55
N ASP A 76 4.04 12.98 -15.22
CA ASP A 76 3.04 12.12 -14.56
C ASP A 76 3.70 11.15 -13.56
N VAL A 77 4.82 10.51 -13.95
CA VAL A 77 5.57 9.60 -13.06
C VAL A 77 6.19 10.35 -11.87
N ILE A 78 6.60 11.61 -12.04
CA ILE A 78 7.10 12.44 -10.92
C ILE A 78 5.96 12.78 -9.96
N GLY A 79 4.78 13.14 -10.49
CA GLY A 79 3.59 13.40 -9.69
C GLY A 79 3.14 12.18 -8.90
N PHE A 80 3.10 11.02 -9.56
CA PHE A 80 2.85 9.70 -8.96
C PHE A 80 3.81 9.43 -7.80
N ILE A 81 5.13 9.54 -8.01
CA ILE A 81 6.13 9.38 -6.93
C ILE A 81 5.83 10.28 -5.72
N GLY A 82 5.34 11.50 -5.98
CA GLY A 82 4.95 12.43 -4.93
C GLY A 82 3.73 11.95 -4.13
N GLN A 83 2.65 11.53 -4.81
CA GLN A 83 1.43 11.05 -4.16
C GLN A 83 1.69 9.77 -3.35
N GLU A 84 2.36 8.77 -3.94
CA GLU A 84 2.73 7.51 -3.28
C GLU A 84 3.55 7.68 -2.00
N ALA A 85 4.45 8.68 -1.99
CA ALA A 85 5.23 8.97 -0.79
C ALA A 85 4.34 9.50 0.36
N VAL A 86 3.27 10.22 0.03
CA VAL A 86 2.29 10.71 1.01
C VAL A 86 1.33 9.60 1.43
N HIS A 87 0.85 8.77 0.50
CA HIS A 87 0.04 7.58 0.79
C HIS A 87 0.73 6.69 1.80
N SER A 88 2.01 6.40 1.58
CA SER A 88 2.78 5.50 2.44
C SER A 88 2.84 6.02 3.86
N GLN A 89 3.07 7.33 4.02
CA GLN A 89 3.14 7.96 5.33
C GLN A 89 1.77 7.94 6.03
N ALA A 90 0.71 8.31 5.32
CA ALA A 90 -0.64 8.37 5.87
C ALA A 90 -1.13 6.98 6.35
N HIS A 91 -0.83 5.92 5.60
CA HIS A 91 -1.16 4.56 6.02
C HIS A 91 -0.27 4.06 7.17
N ASP A 92 1.02 4.39 7.20
CA ASP A 92 1.91 4.06 8.33
C ASP A 92 1.46 4.73 9.64
N ASP A 93 0.93 5.95 9.57
CA ASP A 93 0.48 6.72 10.75
C ASP A 93 -0.71 6.07 11.48
N VAL A 94 -1.42 5.11 10.87
CA VAL A 94 -2.48 4.32 11.52
C VAL A 94 -1.91 3.23 12.44
N LEU A 95 -0.70 2.74 12.17
CA LEU A 95 -0.12 1.59 12.86
C LEU A 95 0.16 1.81 14.36
N PRO A 96 0.68 2.99 14.79
CA PRO A 96 0.80 3.30 16.22
C PRO A 96 -0.54 3.26 16.96
N HIS A 97 -1.61 3.77 16.33
CA HIS A 97 -2.95 3.77 16.91
C HIS A 97 -3.51 2.35 17.10
N LEU A 98 -3.33 1.46 16.12
CA LEU A 98 -3.68 0.04 16.28
C LEU A 98 -2.95 -0.60 17.47
N ARG A 99 -1.67 -0.26 17.66
CA ARG A 99 -0.88 -0.75 18.79
C ARG A 99 -1.40 -0.23 20.12
N GLU A 100 -1.78 1.05 20.20
CA GLU A 100 -2.39 1.65 21.40
C GLU A 100 -3.72 0.97 21.78
N LEU A 101 -4.47 0.52 20.78
CA LEU A 101 -5.69 -0.28 20.94
C LEU A 101 -5.43 -1.76 21.26
N GLY A 102 -4.17 -2.17 21.44
CA GLY A 102 -3.76 -3.52 21.84
C GLY A 102 -3.53 -4.49 20.69
N LEU A 103 -3.46 -4.01 19.44
CA LEU A 103 -3.23 -4.82 18.25
C LEU A 103 -1.88 -4.44 17.62
N ASP A 104 -0.80 -5.14 17.99
CA ASP A 104 0.55 -4.84 17.49
C ASP A 104 0.75 -5.33 16.04
N PRO A 105 0.93 -4.44 15.04
CA PRO A 105 1.06 -4.83 13.65
C PRO A 105 2.48 -5.31 13.27
N THR A 106 3.47 -5.08 14.14
CA THR A 106 4.90 -5.23 13.86
C THR A 106 5.31 -6.59 13.28
N PRO A 107 4.82 -7.74 13.78
CA PRO A 107 5.22 -9.04 13.23
C PRO A 107 4.83 -9.22 11.75
N TYR A 108 3.69 -8.64 11.35
CA TYR A 108 3.22 -8.74 9.97
C TYR A 108 3.91 -7.70 9.08
N THR A 109 4.06 -6.45 9.52
CA THR A 109 4.75 -5.42 8.71
C THR A 109 6.20 -5.82 8.43
N ALA A 110 6.92 -6.40 9.40
CA ALA A 110 8.28 -6.91 9.18
C ALA A 110 8.36 -7.97 8.08
N GLN A 111 7.32 -8.82 7.95
CA GLN A 111 7.24 -9.79 6.86
C GLN A 111 7.02 -9.12 5.50
N VAL A 112 6.16 -8.10 5.46
CA VAL A 112 5.84 -7.35 4.24
C VAL A 112 7.06 -6.56 3.77
N ASP A 113 7.74 -5.87 4.68
CA ASP A 113 9.00 -5.17 4.39
C ASP A 113 10.03 -6.15 3.81
N TRP A 114 10.22 -7.33 4.43
CA TRP A 114 11.11 -8.35 3.89
C TRP A 114 10.71 -8.79 2.48
N PHE A 115 9.42 -8.95 2.20
CA PHE A 115 8.93 -9.31 0.88
C PHE A 115 9.30 -8.25 -0.17
N PHE A 116 9.04 -6.98 0.09
CA PHE A 116 9.34 -5.91 -0.86
C PHE A 116 10.85 -5.63 -0.99
N GLU A 117 11.60 -5.67 0.11
CA GLU A 117 13.04 -5.37 0.10
C GLU A 117 13.89 -6.50 -0.43
N LYS A 118 13.58 -7.76 -0.09
CA LYS A 118 14.44 -8.90 -0.43
C LYS A 118 13.97 -9.63 -1.67
N LEU A 119 12.67 -9.90 -1.79
CA LEU A 119 12.16 -10.65 -2.93
C LEU A 119 12.02 -9.77 -4.18
N LEU A 120 11.49 -8.56 -3.99
CA LEU A 120 11.22 -7.60 -5.07
C LEU A 120 12.23 -6.45 -5.16
N GLY A 121 13.15 -6.34 -4.20
CA GLY A 121 14.13 -5.26 -4.17
C GLY A 121 15.25 -5.37 -5.20
N ASP A 122 16.31 -4.61 -4.97
CA ASP A 122 17.46 -4.60 -5.86
C ASP A 122 18.20 -5.93 -5.81
N ARG A 123 18.65 -6.38 -6.98
CA ARG A 123 19.39 -7.63 -7.15
C ARG A 123 20.78 -7.34 -7.72
N THR A 124 21.78 -8.05 -7.22
CA THR A 124 23.14 -8.02 -7.77
C THR A 124 23.15 -8.77 -9.11
N LEU A 125 22.86 -8.04 -10.19
CA LEU A 125 22.81 -8.56 -11.55
C LEU A 125 23.91 -7.94 -12.41
N PRO A 126 24.49 -8.69 -13.37
CA PRO A 126 25.44 -8.12 -14.32
C PRO A 126 24.84 -6.92 -15.08
N PRO A 127 25.67 -5.92 -15.44
CA PRO A 127 25.21 -4.76 -16.21
C PRO A 127 24.64 -5.17 -17.57
N GLY A 128 23.79 -4.31 -18.13
CA GLY A 128 23.15 -4.53 -19.43
C GLY A 128 21.83 -5.31 -19.32
N LYS A 129 21.68 -6.35 -20.15
CA LYS A 129 20.38 -7.04 -20.36
C LYS A 129 19.75 -7.60 -19.07
N PRO A 130 20.49 -8.25 -18.14
CA PRO A 130 19.87 -8.80 -16.92
C PRO A 130 19.29 -7.72 -16.01
N ARG A 131 20.05 -6.63 -15.77
CA ARG A 131 19.59 -5.52 -14.94
C ARG A 131 18.40 -4.78 -15.56
N ALA A 132 18.46 -4.51 -16.86
CA ALA A 132 17.35 -3.89 -17.58
C ALA A 132 16.10 -4.78 -17.57
N TRP A 133 16.25 -6.10 -17.71
CA TRP A 133 15.15 -7.04 -17.61
C TRP A 133 14.50 -7.02 -16.22
N TRP A 134 15.28 -6.95 -15.15
CA TRP A 134 14.76 -6.89 -13.78
C TRP A 134 14.06 -5.57 -13.48
N LEU A 135 14.55 -4.44 -14.01
CA LEU A 135 13.84 -3.16 -13.89
C LEU A 135 12.46 -3.22 -14.57
N LYS A 136 12.41 -3.73 -15.81
CA LYS A 136 11.13 -3.92 -16.54
C LYS A 136 10.19 -4.89 -15.84
N GLU A 137 10.75 -5.90 -15.17
CA GLU A 137 9.97 -6.84 -14.36
C GLU A 137 9.25 -6.17 -13.19
N ARG A 138 9.97 -5.33 -12.45
CA ARG A 138 9.40 -4.59 -11.32
C ARG A 138 8.39 -3.54 -11.78
N VAL A 139 8.68 -2.80 -12.85
CA VAL A 139 7.70 -1.86 -13.44
C VAL A 139 6.41 -2.56 -13.86
N ALA A 140 6.51 -3.76 -14.45
CA ALA A 140 5.34 -4.55 -14.83
C ALA A 140 4.58 -5.17 -13.65
N LEU A 141 5.25 -5.39 -12.50
CA LEU A 141 4.60 -5.78 -11.24
C LEU A 141 3.85 -4.59 -10.63
N ILE A 142 4.46 -3.40 -10.61
CA ILE A 142 3.82 -2.18 -10.11
C ILE A 142 2.56 -1.89 -10.92
N ALA A 143 2.65 -1.88 -12.26
CA ALA A 143 1.47 -1.68 -13.11
C ALA A 143 0.33 -2.70 -12.86
N ALA A 144 0.66 -3.91 -12.40
CA ALA A 144 -0.33 -4.91 -12.04
C ALA A 144 -0.92 -4.68 -10.63
N ILE A 145 -0.12 -4.22 -9.67
CA ILE A 145 -0.59 -3.88 -8.32
C ILE A 145 -1.49 -2.64 -8.38
N GLU A 146 -1.05 -1.62 -9.12
CA GLU A 146 -1.77 -0.37 -9.37
C GLU A 146 -3.15 -0.57 -10.01
N HIS A 147 -3.30 -1.61 -10.83
CA HIS A 147 -4.61 -1.98 -11.32
C HIS A 147 -5.57 -2.39 -10.20
N TYR A 148 -5.07 -3.10 -9.17
CA TYR A 148 -5.89 -3.53 -8.04
C TYR A 148 -6.15 -2.39 -7.06
N THR A 149 -5.17 -1.52 -6.80
CA THR A 149 -5.37 -0.34 -5.95
C THR A 149 -6.36 0.63 -6.59
N ALA A 150 -6.28 0.89 -7.91
CA ALA A 150 -7.29 1.67 -8.63
C ALA A 150 -8.69 1.04 -8.57
N PHE A 151 -8.80 -0.29 -8.66
CA PHE A 151 -10.07 -1.00 -8.47
C PHE A 151 -10.64 -0.82 -7.05
N LEU A 152 -9.78 -0.93 -6.03
CA LEU A 152 -10.20 -0.74 -4.64
C LEU A 152 -10.52 0.73 -4.34
N GLY A 153 -9.80 1.66 -4.95
CA GLY A 153 -10.04 3.10 -4.88
C GLY A 153 -11.40 3.48 -5.45
N ASP A 154 -11.73 2.98 -6.64
CA ASP A 154 -13.07 3.13 -7.22
C ASP A 154 -14.14 2.48 -6.33
N TRP A 155 -13.88 1.28 -5.79
CA TRP A 155 -14.82 0.62 -4.88
C TRP A 155 -15.11 1.45 -3.63
N VAL A 156 -14.10 1.97 -2.93
CA VAL A 156 -14.29 2.66 -1.65
C VAL A 156 -14.98 4.01 -1.80
N LEU A 157 -14.77 4.70 -2.94
CA LEU A 157 -15.52 5.90 -3.32
C LEU A 157 -17.02 5.62 -3.49
N ASN A 158 -17.38 4.38 -3.83
CA ASN A 158 -18.74 3.94 -4.08
C ASN A 158 -19.30 3.01 -2.98
N ALA A 159 -18.58 2.82 -1.88
CA ALA A 159 -18.92 1.91 -0.78
C ALA A 159 -20.00 2.48 0.16
N GLY A 160 -21.18 2.84 -0.37
CA GLY A 160 -22.26 3.48 0.38
C GLY A 160 -22.85 2.67 1.53
N GLU A 161 -22.56 1.37 1.62
CA GLU A 161 -22.94 0.57 2.80
C GLU A 161 -22.10 0.94 4.03
N LEU A 162 -20.83 1.33 3.86
CA LEU A 162 -19.99 1.76 4.97
C LEU A 162 -20.58 3.02 5.63
N ASP A 163 -21.05 3.98 4.82
CA ASP A 163 -21.74 5.17 5.33
C ASP A 163 -23.03 4.81 6.07
N ARG A 164 -23.86 3.92 5.49
CA ARG A 164 -25.13 3.49 6.12
C ARG A 164 -24.93 2.81 7.46
N ARG A 165 -23.80 2.14 7.66
CA ARG A 165 -23.44 1.47 8.91
C ARG A 165 -22.80 2.40 9.94
N GLY A 166 -22.53 3.66 9.57
CA GLY A 166 -21.84 4.60 10.43
C GLY A 166 -20.37 4.22 10.63
N ALA A 167 -19.70 3.74 9.58
CA ALA A 167 -18.26 3.55 9.62
C ALA A 167 -17.54 4.87 9.95
N ASP A 168 -16.41 4.77 10.65
CA ASP A 168 -15.69 5.93 11.18
C ASP A 168 -15.31 6.92 10.06
N PRO A 169 -15.66 8.20 10.20
CA PRO A 169 -15.44 9.19 9.15
C PRO A 169 -13.95 9.52 8.92
N MET A 170 -13.08 9.40 9.94
CA MET A 170 -11.65 9.64 9.78
C MET A 170 -11.02 8.55 8.92
N MET A 171 -11.32 7.29 9.24
CA MET A 171 -10.83 6.14 8.49
C MET A 171 -11.36 6.14 7.05
N LEU A 172 -12.67 6.43 6.87
CA LEU A 172 -13.24 6.55 5.53
C LEU A 172 -12.62 7.69 4.73
N ASP A 173 -12.24 8.80 5.37
CA ASP A 173 -11.60 9.91 4.68
C ASP A 173 -10.22 9.55 4.17
N LEU A 174 -9.37 8.90 4.98
CA LEU A 174 -8.08 8.38 4.50
C LEU A 174 -8.26 7.41 3.32
N LEU A 175 -9.15 6.44 3.46
CA LEU A 175 -9.33 5.40 2.44
C LEU A 175 -9.87 5.98 1.12
N ARG A 176 -10.79 6.95 1.19
CA ARG A 176 -11.36 7.59 0.00
C ARG A 176 -10.45 8.66 -0.59
N TRP A 177 -9.65 9.37 0.21
CA TRP A 177 -8.61 10.28 -0.29
C TRP A 177 -7.59 9.48 -1.09
N HIS A 178 -7.02 8.43 -0.49
CA HIS A 178 -6.09 7.56 -1.19
C HIS A 178 -6.77 6.95 -2.41
N GLY A 179 -7.94 6.34 -2.25
CA GLY A 179 -8.69 5.74 -3.36
C GLY A 179 -9.02 6.71 -4.51
N ALA A 180 -9.23 7.99 -4.22
CA ALA A 180 -9.41 9.01 -5.24
C ALA A 180 -8.11 9.33 -5.98
N GLU A 181 -6.97 9.39 -5.31
CA GLU A 181 -5.66 9.56 -5.97
C GLU A 181 -5.30 8.32 -6.80
N GLU A 182 -5.61 7.10 -6.32
CA GLU A 182 -5.49 5.85 -7.09
C GLU A 182 -6.28 5.90 -8.40
N VAL A 183 -7.48 6.46 -8.37
CA VAL A 183 -8.27 6.70 -9.58
C VAL A 183 -7.64 7.83 -10.39
N GLU A 184 -7.20 8.94 -9.80
CA GLU A 184 -6.57 10.08 -10.49
C GLU A 184 -5.35 9.65 -11.34
N HIS A 185 -4.51 8.76 -10.81
CA HIS A 185 -3.26 8.31 -11.46
C HIS A 185 -3.28 6.90 -12.04
N ARG A 186 -4.43 6.22 -12.06
CA ARG A 186 -4.62 4.82 -12.52
C ARG A 186 -3.92 4.41 -13.82
N SER A 187 -3.70 5.37 -14.73
CA SER A 187 -3.07 5.12 -16.03
C SER A 187 -1.55 5.21 -16.00
N VAL A 188 -0.93 5.90 -15.03
CA VAL A 188 0.50 6.24 -15.03
C VAL A 188 1.38 4.99 -15.02
N ALA A 189 1.13 4.06 -14.10
CA ALA A 189 1.94 2.85 -13.98
C ALA A 189 1.85 1.96 -15.22
N PHE A 190 0.67 1.89 -15.82
CA PHE A 190 0.44 1.15 -17.06
C PHE A 190 1.12 1.82 -18.26
N ASP A 191 0.96 3.13 -18.42
CA ASP A 191 1.57 3.91 -19.50
C ASP A 191 3.10 3.84 -19.41
N LEU A 192 3.65 3.89 -18.20
CA LEU A 192 5.07 3.68 -17.95
C LEU A 192 5.53 2.27 -18.36
N PHE A 193 4.80 1.22 -17.97
CA PHE A 193 5.11 -0.14 -18.41
C PHE A 193 5.07 -0.27 -19.94
N MET A 194 4.07 0.31 -20.58
CA MET A 194 3.94 0.29 -22.04
C MET A 194 5.07 1.06 -22.74
N HIS A 195 5.56 2.15 -22.13
CA HIS A 195 6.68 2.94 -22.63
C HIS A 195 8.02 2.18 -22.57
N VAL A 196 8.32 1.50 -21.45
CA VAL A 196 9.64 0.86 -21.25
C VAL A 196 9.72 -0.59 -21.74
N ASP A 197 8.60 -1.30 -21.85
CA ASP A 197 8.57 -2.71 -22.26
C ASP A 197 7.37 -3.06 -23.15
N GLY A 198 6.14 -2.84 -22.68
CA GLY A 198 4.89 -3.14 -23.42
C GLY A 198 4.67 -4.62 -23.74
N SER A 199 5.47 -5.54 -23.19
CA SER A 199 5.39 -6.97 -23.47
C SER A 199 4.14 -7.58 -22.88
N TYR A 200 3.19 -7.98 -23.73
CA TYR A 200 1.95 -8.63 -23.27
C TYR A 200 2.23 -9.91 -22.44
N ARG A 201 3.25 -10.70 -22.81
CA ARG A 201 3.62 -11.89 -22.02
C ARG A 201 4.11 -11.51 -20.63
N ARG A 202 4.90 -10.44 -20.49
CA ARG A 202 5.33 -9.96 -19.18
C ARG A 202 4.13 -9.49 -18.37
N ARG A 203 3.30 -8.63 -18.96
CA ARG A 203 2.08 -8.10 -18.35
C ARG A 203 1.21 -9.20 -17.73
N VAL A 204 0.88 -10.24 -18.50
CA VAL A 204 0.03 -11.35 -18.00
C VAL A 204 0.71 -12.12 -16.87
N ARG A 205 2.01 -12.40 -17.01
CA ARG A 205 2.75 -13.18 -16.01
C ARG A 205 2.96 -12.39 -14.71
N THR A 206 3.33 -11.12 -14.78
CA THR A 206 3.50 -10.28 -13.59
C THR A 206 2.16 -9.99 -12.94
N TRP A 207 1.09 -9.83 -13.71
CA TRP A 207 -0.27 -9.77 -13.18
C TRP A 207 -0.67 -11.03 -12.42
N ALA A 208 -0.41 -12.22 -12.96
CA ALA A 208 -0.72 -13.47 -12.26
C ALA A 208 0.09 -13.60 -10.97
N ALA A 209 1.38 -13.24 -11.00
CA ALA A 209 2.24 -13.23 -9.82
C ALA A 209 1.77 -12.23 -8.76
N ALA A 210 1.47 -10.99 -9.16
CA ALA A 210 0.95 -9.94 -8.28
C ALA A 210 -0.40 -10.36 -7.67
N PHE A 211 -1.33 -10.88 -8.47
CA PHE A 211 -2.61 -11.38 -8.00
C PHE A 211 -2.45 -12.48 -6.94
N SER A 212 -1.64 -13.50 -7.23
CA SER A 212 -1.40 -14.59 -6.27
C SER A 212 -0.75 -14.10 -4.98
N ALA A 213 0.22 -13.19 -5.08
CA ALA A 213 0.89 -12.61 -3.92
C ALA A 213 -0.08 -11.76 -3.09
N LEU A 214 -0.85 -10.87 -3.72
CA LEU A 214 -1.84 -10.02 -3.04
C LEU A 214 -2.91 -10.87 -2.36
N VAL A 215 -3.50 -11.85 -3.04
CA VAL A 215 -4.50 -12.74 -2.44
C VAL A 215 -3.93 -13.49 -1.23
N PHE A 216 -2.70 -13.99 -1.32
CA PHE A 216 -2.03 -14.68 -0.21
C PHE A 216 -1.79 -13.74 0.97
N LEU A 217 -1.18 -12.57 0.72
CA LEU A 217 -0.90 -11.57 1.75
C LEU A 217 -2.21 -11.10 2.39
N TRP A 218 -3.25 -10.80 1.61
CA TRP A 218 -4.52 -10.34 2.14
C TRP A 218 -5.21 -11.34 3.07
N GLN A 219 -5.27 -12.60 2.65
CA GLN A 219 -5.82 -13.68 3.49
C GLN A 219 -5.03 -13.83 4.79
N ARG A 220 -3.70 -13.77 4.70
CA ARG A 220 -2.83 -13.87 5.87
C ARG A 220 -2.96 -12.66 6.78
N GLY A 221 -3.10 -11.45 6.23
CA GLY A 221 -3.26 -10.20 6.99
C GLY A 221 -4.60 -10.14 7.71
N ALA A 222 -5.69 -10.47 7.01
CA ALA A 222 -7.01 -10.57 7.63
C ALA A 222 -7.02 -11.64 8.74
N ARG A 223 -6.38 -12.79 8.51
CA ARG A 223 -6.20 -13.81 9.55
C ARG A 223 -5.38 -13.30 10.73
N PHE A 224 -4.24 -12.65 10.46
CA PHE A 224 -3.38 -12.07 11.49
C PHE A 224 -4.16 -11.11 12.38
N PHE A 225 -4.89 -10.16 11.81
CA PHE A 225 -5.68 -9.22 12.60
C PHE A 225 -6.80 -9.91 13.39
N MET A 226 -7.56 -10.81 12.76
CA MET A 226 -8.62 -11.54 13.46
C MET A 226 -8.10 -12.38 14.63
N GLU A 227 -6.93 -13.01 14.49
CA GLU A 227 -6.32 -13.87 15.53
C GLU A 227 -5.63 -13.08 16.66
N ASN A 228 -5.25 -11.82 16.41
CA ASN A 228 -4.52 -10.98 17.37
C ASN A 228 -5.37 -9.84 17.93
N ASP A 229 -6.64 -9.74 17.54
CA ASP A 229 -7.56 -8.74 18.08
C ASP A 229 -7.87 -9.05 19.56
N PRO A 230 -7.55 -8.15 20.51
CA PRO A 230 -7.74 -8.38 21.94
C PRO A 230 -9.22 -8.52 22.35
N THR A 231 -10.15 -8.10 21.50
CA THR A 231 -11.60 -8.20 21.73
C THR A 231 -12.21 -9.50 21.16
N LEU A 232 -11.44 -10.29 20.40
CA LEU A 232 -11.89 -11.50 19.70
C LEU A 232 -11.04 -12.72 20.10
N PRO A 233 -11.27 -13.34 21.28
CA PRO A 233 -10.44 -14.45 21.77
C PRO A 233 -10.42 -15.69 20.86
N ASP A 234 -11.45 -15.88 20.03
CA ASP A 234 -11.53 -16.95 19.01
C ASP A 234 -11.66 -16.39 17.58
N GLY A 235 -11.17 -15.16 17.35
CA GLY A 235 -11.27 -14.49 16.07
C GLY A 235 -10.61 -15.28 14.94
N ARG A 236 -11.37 -15.54 13.88
CA ARG A 236 -10.89 -16.26 12.70
C ARG A 236 -11.38 -15.58 11.44
N ALA A 237 -10.50 -15.48 10.45
CA ALA A 237 -10.88 -15.10 9.10
C ALA A 237 -11.30 -16.35 8.31
N SER A 238 -12.41 -16.27 7.57
CA SER A 238 -12.82 -17.32 6.65
C SER A 238 -13.27 -16.78 5.30
N PHE A 239 -13.15 -17.61 4.26
CA PHE A 239 -13.68 -17.29 2.94
C PHE A 239 -15.19 -17.03 2.95
N ARG A 240 -15.92 -17.70 3.86
CA ARG A 240 -17.37 -17.50 4.01
C ARG A 240 -17.67 -16.09 4.51
N ASP A 241 -16.86 -15.56 5.43
CA ASP A 241 -17.02 -14.20 5.95
C ASP A 241 -16.70 -13.16 4.88
N PHE A 242 -15.65 -13.39 4.08
CA PHE A 242 -15.33 -12.57 2.92
C PHE A 242 -16.49 -12.51 1.92
N TYR A 243 -17.02 -13.68 1.53
CA TYR A 243 -18.16 -13.74 0.63
C TYR A 243 -19.39 -13.01 1.19
N ARG A 244 -19.72 -13.22 2.47
CA ARG A 244 -20.84 -12.55 3.14
C ARG A 244 -20.66 -11.04 3.20
N ALA A 245 -19.47 -10.58 3.60
CA ALA A 245 -19.14 -9.15 3.65
C ALA A 245 -19.25 -8.49 2.26
N GLY A 246 -18.81 -9.19 1.21
CA GLY A 246 -19.03 -8.76 -0.18
C GLY A 246 -20.51 -8.65 -0.55
N THR A 247 -21.35 -9.62 -0.16
CA THR A 247 -22.82 -9.53 -0.40
C THR A 247 -23.50 -8.44 0.39
N ARG A 248 -22.96 -8.06 1.57
CA ARG A 248 -23.46 -6.93 2.36
C ARG A 248 -23.04 -5.58 1.77
N GLY A 249 -22.01 -5.54 0.93
CA GLY A 249 -21.48 -4.31 0.34
C GLY A 249 -20.43 -3.60 1.20
N VAL A 250 -19.93 -4.24 2.27
CA VAL A 250 -18.86 -3.70 3.12
C VAL A 250 -17.45 -4.12 2.67
N LEU A 251 -17.37 -5.01 1.68
CA LEU A 251 -16.14 -5.38 0.95
C LEU A 251 -16.46 -5.50 -0.55
N PRO A 252 -15.46 -5.50 -1.45
CA PRO A 252 -15.67 -5.80 -2.86
C PRO A 252 -16.36 -7.15 -3.05
N SER A 253 -17.35 -7.22 -3.93
CA SER A 253 -18.07 -8.46 -4.18
C SER A 253 -17.21 -9.43 -5.02
N THR A 254 -17.35 -10.74 -4.77
CA THR A 254 -16.66 -11.77 -5.57
C THR A 254 -16.97 -11.65 -7.07
N PRO A 255 -18.22 -11.37 -7.51
CA PRO A 255 -18.51 -11.09 -8.90
C PRO A 255 -17.73 -9.90 -9.48
N ASP A 256 -17.57 -8.80 -8.74
CA ASP A 256 -16.83 -7.63 -9.24
C ASP A 256 -15.34 -7.94 -9.41
N LEU A 257 -14.75 -8.64 -8.44
CA LEU A 257 -13.37 -9.14 -8.52
C LEU A 257 -13.17 -10.07 -9.73
N LEU A 258 -14.10 -10.99 -9.99
CA LEU A 258 -13.99 -11.88 -11.15
C LEU A 258 -14.16 -11.15 -12.48
N ARG A 259 -14.95 -10.06 -12.52
CA ARG A 259 -15.12 -9.22 -13.73
C ARG A 259 -13.92 -8.34 -14.02
N SER A 260 -13.08 -7.99 -13.04
CA SER A 260 -11.84 -7.22 -13.29
C SER A 260 -10.78 -8.04 -14.04
N ILE A 261 -10.71 -9.35 -13.80
CA ILE A 261 -9.74 -10.27 -14.42
C ILE A 261 -9.72 -10.20 -15.97
N PRO A 262 -10.83 -10.49 -16.68
CA PRO A 262 -10.82 -10.47 -18.15
C PRO A 262 -10.60 -9.07 -18.72
N ARG A 263 -10.93 -8.00 -17.98
CA ARG A 263 -10.68 -6.62 -18.39
C ARG A 263 -9.18 -6.36 -18.46
N TYR A 264 -8.44 -6.59 -17.38
CA TYR A 264 -6.99 -6.39 -17.40
C TYR A 264 -6.26 -7.32 -18.37
N LEU A 265 -6.77 -8.51 -18.62
CA LEU A 265 -6.15 -9.42 -19.59
C LEU A 265 -6.49 -9.09 -21.05
N SER A 266 -7.40 -8.15 -21.32
CA SER A 266 -7.67 -7.70 -22.68
C SER A 266 -6.47 -6.95 -23.29
N ARG A 267 -6.17 -7.22 -24.56
CA ARG A 267 -5.13 -6.48 -25.31
C ARG A 267 -5.50 -5.03 -25.58
N ALA A 268 -6.80 -4.73 -25.64
CA ALA A 268 -7.31 -3.37 -25.85
C ALA A 268 -7.47 -2.58 -24.53
N TYR A 269 -7.23 -3.22 -23.39
CA TYR A 269 -7.39 -2.61 -22.08
C TYR A 269 -6.42 -1.44 -21.89
N HIS A 270 -6.97 -0.38 -21.31
CA HIS A 270 -6.24 0.74 -20.74
C HIS A 270 -6.91 1.10 -19.40
N PRO A 271 -6.16 1.37 -18.31
CA PRO A 271 -6.74 1.70 -17.00
C PRO A 271 -7.67 2.90 -17.01
N SER A 272 -7.58 3.72 -18.05
CA SER A 272 -8.46 4.87 -18.21
C SER A 272 -9.96 4.58 -18.26
N GLN A 273 -10.31 3.32 -18.42
CA GLN A 273 -11.68 2.82 -18.49
C GLN A 273 -12.22 2.45 -17.11
N GLU A 274 -11.40 2.52 -16.07
CA GLU A 274 -11.72 2.16 -14.69
C GLU A 274 -11.97 3.43 -13.85
N GLY A 275 -13.05 3.47 -13.08
CA GLY A 275 -13.40 4.64 -12.26
C GLY A 275 -13.67 5.93 -13.04
N SER A 276 -13.84 7.02 -12.29
CA SER A 276 -14.17 8.35 -12.83
C SER A 276 -13.22 9.42 -12.30
N THR A 277 -12.41 10.02 -13.18
CA THR A 277 -11.54 11.15 -12.81
C THR A 277 -12.36 12.31 -12.24
N ALA A 278 -13.55 12.58 -12.78
CA ALA A 278 -14.41 13.65 -12.27
C ALA A 278 -14.89 13.38 -10.83
N GLN A 279 -15.23 12.13 -10.51
CA GLN A 279 -15.61 11.73 -9.16
C GLN A 279 -14.44 11.82 -8.19
N ALA A 280 -13.27 11.32 -8.60
CA ALA A 280 -12.05 11.38 -7.80
C ALA A 280 -11.68 12.84 -7.45
N VAL A 281 -11.59 13.71 -8.47
CA VAL A 281 -11.30 15.14 -8.26
C VAL A 281 -12.35 15.81 -7.39
N ALA A 282 -13.64 15.47 -7.55
CA ALA A 282 -14.69 16.00 -6.69
C ALA A 282 -14.52 15.58 -5.23
N TYR A 283 -14.17 14.31 -4.97
CA TYR A 283 -13.91 13.84 -3.61
C TYR A 283 -12.69 14.56 -3.01
N LEU A 284 -11.58 14.64 -3.74
CA LEU A 284 -10.34 15.29 -3.31
C LEU A 284 -10.56 16.76 -2.94
N ALA A 285 -11.41 17.47 -3.69
CA ALA A 285 -11.79 18.85 -3.35
C ALA A 285 -12.59 18.97 -2.04
N SER A 286 -13.24 17.90 -1.59
CA SER A 286 -14.08 17.86 -0.39
C SER A 286 -13.47 17.12 0.80
N SER A 287 -12.35 16.40 0.63
CA SER A 287 -11.72 15.59 1.67
C SER A 287 -11.29 16.45 2.87
N PRO A 288 -11.79 16.20 4.08
CA PRO A 288 -11.37 16.94 5.27
C PRO A 288 -9.86 16.85 5.56
N GLY A 289 -9.25 15.68 5.40
CA GLY A 289 -7.82 15.45 5.62
C GLY A 289 -6.94 16.17 4.60
N ALA A 290 -7.32 16.17 3.32
CA ALA A 290 -6.57 16.88 2.28
C ALA A 290 -6.72 18.41 2.34
N ASN A 291 -7.75 18.91 3.02
CA ASN A 291 -8.02 20.35 3.17
C ASN A 291 -7.67 20.90 4.57
N GLY A 292 -6.98 20.11 5.41
CA GLY A 292 -6.53 20.53 6.74
C GLY A 292 -7.67 20.84 7.71
N LEU A 293 -8.86 20.27 7.49
CA LEU A 293 -10.00 20.46 8.38
C LEU A 293 -9.85 19.67 9.70
N HIS A 294 -9.17 18.52 9.66
CA HIS A 294 -8.85 17.75 10.87
C HIS A 294 -7.87 18.49 11.79
N ASP A 295 -6.86 19.16 11.23
CA ASP A 295 -5.92 20.00 12.00
C ASP A 295 -6.62 21.16 12.73
N LYS A 296 -7.66 21.75 12.10
CA LYS A 296 -8.46 22.80 12.73
C LYS A 296 -9.32 22.24 13.86
N ALA A 297 -9.98 21.10 13.64
CA ALA A 297 -10.78 20.45 14.67
C ALA A 297 -9.94 20.03 15.89
N MET A 298 -8.71 19.55 15.69
CA MET A 298 -7.76 19.24 16.78
C MET A 298 -7.32 20.49 17.55
N LYS A 299 -6.96 21.57 16.85
CA LYS A 299 -6.60 22.85 17.49
C LYS A 299 -7.76 23.43 18.29
N ASP A 300 -8.98 23.35 17.76
CA ASP A 300 -10.19 23.79 18.46
C ASP A 300 -10.49 22.93 19.70
N LYS A 301 -10.09 21.65 19.70
CA LYS A 301 -10.15 20.73 20.85
C LYS A 301 -8.96 20.86 21.82
N GLY A 302 -7.96 21.69 21.53
CA GLY A 302 -6.79 21.91 22.39
C GLY A 302 -5.76 20.78 22.40
N LEU A 303 -5.75 19.93 21.36
CA LEU A 303 -4.75 18.89 21.15
C LEU A 303 -3.63 19.46 20.26
N ASP A 304 -2.41 19.64 20.79
CA ASP A 304 -1.29 20.22 20.06
C ASP A 304 -0.25 19.17 19.58
N ASP A 305 0.15 19.33 18.32
CA ASP A 305 1.06 18.47 17.52
C ASP A 305 2.51 18.33 18.07
N LYS A 306 2.81 18.92 19.23
CA LYS A 306 4.19 19.03 19.74
C LYS A 306 4.75 17.76 20.38
N GLY A 307 3.97 16.69 20.49
CA GLY A 307 4.40 15.44 21.13
C GLY A 307 4.86 14.31 20.18
N LEU A 308 4.56 14.42 18.88
CA LEU A 308 4.77 13.33 17.91
C LEU A 308 6.18 13.33 17.30
N ASP A 309 6.75 14.50 17.04
CA ASP A 309 8.09 14.63 16.42
C ASP A 309 9.24 14.27 17.37
N ASP A 310 9.09 14.53 18.67
CA ASP A 310 10.15 14.27 19.67
C ASP A 310 10.22 12.76 20.01
N LYS A 311 9.08 12.08 20.11
CA LYS A 311 9.02 10.61 20.21
C LYS A 311 9.51 9.90 18.94
N ARG A 312 9.33 10.49 17.75
CA ARG A 312 9.80 9.97 16.46
C ARG A 312 11.32 9.84 16.36
N MET A 313 12.09 10.70 17.04
CA MET A 313 13.56 10.59 17.07
C MET A 313 14.06 9.53 18.05
N ASP A 314 13.37 9.35 19.17
CA ASP A 314 13.80 8.43 20.22
C ASP A 314 13.56 6.95 19.87
N ASP A 315 12.43 6.62 19.22
CA ASP A 315 12.14 5.24 18.79
C ASP A 315 13.09 4.77 17.68
N LYS A 316 13.38 5.63 16.68
CA LYS A 316 14.38 5.32 15.65
C LYS A 316 15.79 5.13 16.22
N ARG A 317 16.15 5.86 17.28
CA ARG A 317 17.45 5.71 17.97
C ARG A 317 17.55 4.43 18.80
N MET A 318 16.42 3.93 19.30
CA MET A 318 16.36 2.66 20.03
C MET A 318 16.50 1.45 19.10
N ASP A 319 15.92 1.52 17.90
CA ASP A 319 15.98 0.44 16.91
C ASP A 319 17.38 0.29 16.28
N ASP A 320 18.07 1.40 15.96
CA ASP A 320 19.45 1.36 15.46
C ASP A 320 20.41 0.77 16.53
N LYS A 321 20.22 1.12 17.80
CA LYS A 321 21.05 0.56 18.90
C LYS A 321 20.83 -0.93 19.15
N ARG A 322 19.68 -1.50 18.78
CA ARG A 322 19.42 -2.95 18.90
C ARG A 322 20.08 -3.77 17.79
N MET A 323 20.38 -3.16 16.64
CA MET A 323 21.05 -3.82 15.52
C MET A 323 22.57 -3.93 15.71
N ASP A 324 23.18 -2.97 16.41
CA ASP A 324 24.65 -2.93 16.60
C ASP A 324 25.18 -3.78 17.78
N GLY A 325 24.29 -4.38 18.58
CA GLY A 325 24.65 -5.05 19.84
C GLY A 325 25.08 -6.52 19.76
N LYS A 326 25.25 -7.11 18.57
CA LYS A 326 25.73 -8.52 18.43
C LYS A 326 27.16 -8.56 17.90
N GLY A 327 28.09 -8.08 18.72
CA GLY A 327 29.54 -8.29 18.56
C GLY A 327 29.99 -9.56 19.29
N VAL A 328 30.36 -10.56 18.48
CA VAL A 328 31.22 -11.74 18.72
C VAL A 328 31.90 -11.82 20.10
N ASP A 329 31.53 -12.81 20.91
CA ASP A 329 32.32 -13.30 22.05
C ASP A 329 33.32 -14.36 21.55
N ASP A 330 34.60 -13.98 21.50
CA ASP A 330 35.74 -14.84 21.17
C ASP A 330 36.37 -15.33 22.49
N ASN A 331 36.09 -16.58 22.89
CA ASN A 331 36.66 -17.20 24.09
C ASN A 331 37.95 -17.97 23.72
N GLY A 332 39.11 -17.32 23.86
CA GLY A 332 40.42 -17.98 23.93
C GLY A 332 40.87 -18.18 25.39
N PRO A 333 41.43 -19.34 25.77
CA PRO A 333 41.98 -19.54 27.11
C PRO A 333 43.51 -19.49 27.12
N ASP A 334 44.09 -18.58 27.90
CA ASP A 334 45.50 -18.62 28.34
C ASP A 334 45.50 -18.65 29.88
N GLY A 335 45.80 -19.77 30.54
CA GLY A 335 47.15 -20.28 30.87
C GLY A 335 47.20 -20.54 32.40
N PRO A 336 48.32 -20.94 33.05
CA PRO A 336 49.56 -21.53 32.55
C PRO A 336 49.96 -22.85 33.26
N CYS A 337 50.94 -23.57 32.70
CA CYS A 337 51.69 -24.67 33.34
C CYS A 337 52.88 -24.07 34.15
N PRO A 338 53.28 -24.64 35.30
CA PRO A 338 54.38 -25.60 35.25
C PRO A 338 54.28 -26.75 36.29
N LYS A 339 54.71 -27.96 35.89
CA LYS A 339 55.12 -29.02 36.82
C LYS A 339 56.56 -29.44 36.53
N GLY A 340 57.40 -29.36 37.54
CA GLY A 340 58.74 -29.96 37.58
C GLY A 340 58.86 -30.89 38.79
N GLY A 341 59.47 -32.07 38.58
CA GLY A 341 59.93 -33.06 39.58
C GLY A 341 58.81 -33.92 40.16
N ARG A 342 58.89 -35.25 40.27
CA ARG A 342 59.97 -36.23 40.20
C ARG A 342 59.43 -37.53 39.59
#